data_AF-A0A2S6RAX0-F1
#
_entry.id   AF-A0A2S6RAX0-F1
#
_cell.length_a   1.000
_cell.length_b   1.000
_cell.length_c   1.000
_cell.angle_alpha   90.00
_cell.angle_beta   90.00
_cell.angle_gamma   90.00
#
_symmetry.space_group_name_H-M   'P 1'
#
loop_
_entity.id
_entity.type
_entity.pdbx_description
1 polymer ?
#
loop_
_entity_poly.entity_id
_entity_poly.type
_entity_poly.pdbx_seq_one_letter_code
_entity_poly.pdbx_strand_id
1 'polypeptide(L)'
;MRRNTARRWFATVAFFLGVFTILQHAAAEERASDDFDSLLEPIRLHFNVPALAGILMHGDRVAGIGAVGYRKLGETTGVSRDDRWHLGSIGKSMTATMIARLVERDVLSWDLTIGKALGAVIPEMDDAYRSVTIEDLLSHRSGLVGAMTALDIWDGNLWRSTKTKAELRLDIAKEALTIIPQAQPRVVFHYSNAGATSSPTSWPNAPLESPGA
;
A
#
# COMPACT_ATOMS: atom_id res chain seq x y z
N MET A 1 44.32 -9.59 49.90
CA MET A 1 44.36 -9.18 48.47
C MET A 1 43.55 -10.19 47.66
N ARG A 2 42.83 -9.79 46.58
CA ARG A 2 42.11 -10.64 45.59
C ARG A 2 40.61 -10.97 45.79
N ARG A 3 39.73 -9.97 45.73
CA ARG A 3 38.31 -10.17 45.31
C ARG A 3 37.79 -9.03 44.42
N ASN A 4 38.27 -7.80 44.61
CA ASN A 4 37.83 -6.63 43.85
C ASN A 4 38.46 -6.50 42.46
N THR A 5 39.62 -7.11 42.22
CA THR A 5 40.27 -7.09 40.90
C THR A 5 39.51 -7.94 39.89
N ALA A 6 39.07 -9.15 40.24
CA ALA A 6 38.36 -10.04 39.31
C ALA A 6 37.03 -9.45 38.79
N ARG A 7 36.24 -8.77 39.63
CA ARG A 7 34.98 -8.11 39.23
C ARG A 7 35.19 -6.95 38.24
N ARG A 8 36.32 -6.23 38.33
CA ARG A 8 36.65 -5.16 37.39
C ARG A 8 37.00 -5.69 36.01
N TRP A 9 37.73 -6.81 35.92
CA TRP A 9 38.08 -7.44 34.64
C TRP A 9 36.84 -7.97 33.88
N PHE A 10 35.87 -8.55 34.58
CA PHE A 10 34.63 -9.04 33.95
C PHE A 10 33.75 -7.91 33.38
N ALA A 11 33.62 -6.79 34.10
CA ALA A 11 32.82 -5.65 33.62
C ALA A 11 33.45 -4.97 32.40
N THR A 12 34.78 -4.86 32.36
CA THR A 12 35.50 -4.28 31.22
C THR A 12 35.39 -5.16 29.98
N VAL A 13 35.53 -6.49 30.10
CA VAL A 13 35.39 -7.43 28.97
C VAL A 13 33.95 -7.45 28.41
N ALA A 14 32.93 -7.42 29.28
CA ALA A 14 31.53 -7.34 28.84
C ALA A 14 31.20 -6.02 28.11
N PHE A 15 31.77 -4.89 28.57
CA PHE A 15 31.63 -3.59 27.91
C PHE A 15 32.30 -3.60 26.52
N PHE A 16 33.52 -4.10 26.40
CA PHE A 16 34.21 -4.19 25.10
C PHE A 16 33.54 -5.18 24.13
N LEU A 17 32.98 -6.30 24.61
CA LEU A 17 32.16 -7.20 23.80
C LEU A 17 30.86 -6.54 23.30
N GLY A 18 30.18 -5.78 24.16
CA GLY A 18 28.98 -5.01 23.79
C GLY A 18 29.28 -3.94 22.74
N VAL A 19 30.33 -3.15 22.95
CA VAL A 19 30.77 -2.11 22.00
C VAL A 19 31.22 -2.72 20.67
N PHE A 20 31.95 -3.85 20.69
CA PHE A 20 32.36 -4.55 19.47
C PHE A 20 31.16 -5.08 18.67
N THR A 21 30.13 -5.59 19.35
CA THR A 21 28.91 -6.11 18.69
C THR A 21 28.08 -4.99 18.07
N ILE A 22 28.00 -3.82 18.73
CA ILE A 22 27.32 -2.63 18.19
C ILE A 22 28.07 -2.08 16.97
N LEU A 23 29.40 -2.00 17.03
CA LEU A 23 30.23 -1.53 15.91
C LEU A 23 30.17 -2.47 14.70
N GLN A 24 30.12 -3.79 14.92
CA GLN A 24 29.93 -4.79 13.86
C GLN A 24 28.57 -4.66 13.16
N HIS A 25 27.50 -4.37 13.90
CA HIS A 25 26.17 -4.14 13.32
C HIS A 25 26.13 -2.88 12.47
N ALA A 26 26.62 -1.76 12.99
CA ALA A 26 26.64 -0.48 12.26
C ALA A 26 27.45 -0.58 10.95
N ALA A 27 28.63 -1.21 10.98
CA ALA A 27 29.48 -1.36 9.79
C ALA A 27 28.90 -2.33 8.73
N ALA A 28 28.09 -3.31 9.15
CA ALA A 28 27.40 -4.21 8.23
C ALA A 28 26.20 -3.52 7.56
N GLU A 29 25.48 -2.68 8.30
CA GLU A 29 24.37 -1.87 7.80
C GLU A 29 24.85 -0.80 6.80
N GLU A 30 26.00 -0.17 7.07
CA GLU A 30 26.66 0.78 6.17
C GLU A 30 27.17 0.12 4.87
N ARG A 31 27.76 -1.09 4.95
CA ARG A 31 28.21 -1.84 3.75
C ARG A 31 27.06 -2.32 2.86
N ALA A 32 25.95 -2.74 3.44
CA ALA A 32 24.75 -3.15 2.70
C ALA A 32 24.12 -1.96 1.95
N SER A 33 24.32 -0.76 2.46
CA SER A 33 23.84 0.51 1.91
C SER A 33 24.63 0.95 0.68
N ASP A 34 25.96 0.91 0.72
CA ASP A 34 26.80 1.54 -0.31
C ASP A 34 26.91 0.74 -1.61
N ASP A 35 26.75 -0.59 -1.55
CA ASP A 35 26.76 -1.44 -2.75
C ASP A 35 25.42 -1.39 -3.51
N PHE A 36 24.32 -1.15 -2.81
CA PHE A 36 22.99 -1.27 -3.42
C PHE A 36 22.69 -0.13 -4.41
N ASP A 37 23.13 1.09 -4.13
CA ASP A 37 23.00 2.21 -5.08
C ASP A 37 23.79 1.93 -6.38
N SER A 38 24.96 1.28 -6.27
CA SER A 38 25.76 0.86 -7.44
C SER A 38 25.07 -0.21 -8.29
N LEU A 39 24.17 -1.01 -7.71
CA LEU A 39 23.30 -1.96 -8.44
C LEU A 39 22.10 -1.26 -9.10
N LEU A 40 21.55 -0.21 -8.47
CA LEU A 40 20.38 0.50 -8.98
C LEU A 40 20.71 1.47 -10.12
N GLU A 41 21.84 2.17 -10.07
CA GLU A 41 22.18 3.23 -11.02
C GLU A 41 22.25 2.73 -12.48
N PRO A 42 22.88 1.58 -12.80
CA PRO A 42 22.85 1.03 -14.16
C PRO A 42 21.42 0.73 -14.65
N ILE A 43 20.53 0.27 -13.77
CA ILE A 43 19.12 -0.02 -14.10
C ILE A 43 18.39 1.28 -14.39
N ARG A 44 18.57 2.30 -13.54
CA ARG A 44 17.99 3.64 -13.73
C ARG A 44 18.38 4.22 -15.09
N LEU A 45 19.66 4.14 -15.43
CA LEU A 45 20.21 4.62 -16.70
C LEU A 45 19.68 3.80 -17.89
N HIS A 46 19.64 2.47 -17.77
CA HIS A 46 19.16 1.59 -18.84
C HIS A 46 17.70 1.87 -19.24
N PHE A 47 16.81 2.07 -18.26
CA PHE A 47 15.40 2.37 -18.51
C PHE A 47 15.11 3.86 -18.67
N ASN A 48 16.13 4.73 -18.59
CA ASN A 48 16.02 6.18 -18.74
C ASN A 48 14.93 6.80 -17.85
N VAL A 49 14.86 6.36 -16.59
CA VAL A 49 13.94 6.92 -15.59
C VAL A 49 14.65 7.99 -14.74
N PRO A 50 13.96 9.06 -14.29
CA PRO A 50 14.60 10.13 -13.53
C PRO A 50 15.24 9.64 -12.23
N ALA A 51 14.57 8.73 -11.53
CA ALA A 51 15.04 8.13 -10.29
C ALA A 51 14.54 6.70 -10.12
N LEU A 52 15.25 5.93 -9.31
CA LEU A 52 14.90 4.56 -8.92
C LEU A 52 15.23 4.38 -7.45
N ALA A 53 14.32 3.80 -6.68
CA ALA A 53 14.57 3.36 -5.31
C ALA A 53 14.23 1.88 -5.17
N GLY A 54 14.92 1.19 -4.26
CA GLY A 54 14.73 -0.23 -4.01
C GLY A 54 15.09 -0.62 -2.60
N ILE A 55 14.55 -1.76 -2.18
CA ILE A 55 14.90 -2.44 -0.94
C ILE A 55 15.05 -3.93 -1.24
N LEU A 56 16.12 -4.53 -0.73
CA LEU A 56 16.37 -5.97 -0.77
C LEU A 56 16.19 -6.53 0.65
N MET A 57 15.30 -7.50 0.78
CA MET A 57 15.03 -8.18 2.05
C MET A 57 15.56 -9.61 1.99
N HIS A 58 16.20 -10.07 3.06
CA HIS A 58 16.57 -11.47 3.26
C HIS A 58 16.03 -11.94 4.62
N GLY A 59 14.95 -12.73 4.60
CA GLY A 59 14.19 -13.04 5.80
C GLY A 59 13.57 -11.77 6.39
N ASP A 60 13.85 -11.51 7.67
CA ASP A 60 13.43 -10.33 8.41
C ASP A 60 14.43 -9.16 8.35
N ARG A 61 15.53 -9.31 7.59
CA ARG A 61 16.61 -8.32 7.52
C ARG A 61 16.59 -7.53 6.22
N VAL A 62 16.86 -6.23 6.31
CA VAL A 62 17.19 -5.39 5.16
C VAL A 62 18.62 -5.70 4.74
N ALA A 63 18.77 -6.33 3.58
CA ALA A 63 20.07 -6.68 2.98
C ALA A 63 20.59 -5.59 2.02
N GLY A 64 19.74 -4.62 1.66
CA GLY A 64 20.12 -3.43 0.89
C GLY A 64 18.97 -2.46 0.78
N ILE A 65 19.25 -1.17 0.78
CA ILE A 65 18.28 -0.11 0.53
C ILE A 65 18.98 1.03 -0.19
N GLY A 66 18.36 1.59 -1.21
CA GLY A 66 19.01 2.54 -2.09
C GLY A 66 18.03 3.40 -2.87
N ALA A 67 18.51 4.58 -3.27
CA ALA A 67 17.78 5.52 -4.09
C ALA A 67 18.77 6.32 -4.95
N VAL A 68 18.60 6.27 -6.27
CA VAL A 68 19.52 6.84 -7.25
C VAL A 68 18.79 7.73 -8.26
N GLY A 69 19.50 8.74 -8.77
CA GLY A 69 18.98 9.70 -9.74
C GLY A 69 18.47 11.00 -9.11
N TYR A 70 17.46 11.59 -9.75
CA TYR A 70 16.97 12.94 -9.43
C TYR A 70 15.45 12.96 -9.32
N ARG A 71 14.93 13.79 -8.40
CA ARG A 71 13.50 13.91 -8.13
C ARG A 71 12.67 14.30 -9.37
N LYS A 72 13.30 14.97 -10.34
CA LYS A 72 12.66 15.42 -11.57
C LYS A 72 13.64 15.41 -12.73
N LEU A 73 13.14 15.07 -13.91
CA LEU A 73 13.91 15.10 -15.15
C LEU A 73 14.41 16.52 -15.44
N GLY A 74 15.70 16.65 -15.73
CA GLY A 74 16.35 17.94 -16.03
C GLY A 74 16.72 18.77 -14.80
N GLU A 75 16.45 18.28 -13.59
CA GLU A 75 16.87 18.92 -12.35
C GLU A 75 18.03 18.16 -11.70
N THR A 76 18.78 18.85 -10.84
CA THR A 76 19.96 18.28 -10.14
C THR A 76 19.67 17.90 -8.69
N THR A 77 18.42 18.05 -8.24
CA THR A 77 18.02 17.63 -6.89
C THR A 77 17.99 16.12 -6.82
N GLY A 78 19.00 15.54 -6.17
CA GLY A 78 19.11 14.10 -5.95
C GLY A 78 17.91 13.56 -5.18
N VAL A 79 17.52 12.33 -5.51
CA VAL A 79 16.54 11.58 -4.72
C VAL A 79 17.18 11.09 -3.42
N SER A 80 16.38 10.95 -2.37
CA SER A 80 16.81 10.36 -1.11
C SER A 80 16.00 9.12 -0.76
N ARG A 81 16.53 8.27 0.14
CA ARG A 81 15.81 7.09 0.68
C ARG A 81 14.54 7.47 1.45
N ASP A 82 14.44 8.72 1.92
CA ASP A 82 13.30 9.26 2.67
C ASP A 82 12.27 9.95 1.78
N ASP A 83 12.52 10.03 0.47
CA ASP A 83 11.59 10.67 -0.46
C ASP A 83 10.27 9.90 -0.55
N ARG A 84 9.18 10.64 -0.73
CA ARG A 84 7.84 10.07 -0.86
C ARG A 84 7.55 9.75 -2.32
N TRP A 85 7.10 8.53 -2.57
CA TRP A 85 6.79 8.04 -3.91
C TRP A 85 5.30 7.77 -4.07
N HIS A 86 4.79 8.00 -5.28
CA HIS A 86 3.45 7.52 -5.64
C HIS A 86 3.49 6.02 -5.86
N LEU A 87 2.97 5.26 -4.90
CA LEU A 87 3.01 3.79 -4.89
C LEU A 87 2.09 3.13 -5.94
N GLY A 88 1.22 3.92 -6.59
CA GLY A 88 0.26 3.43 -7.56
C GLY A 88 -0.55 2.25 -7.02
N SER A 89 -0.55 1.14 -7.75
CA SER A 89 -1.40 -0.01 -7.45
C SER A 89 -0.94 -0.89 -6.29
N ILE A 90 0.25 -0.63 -5.72
CA ILE A 90 0.64 -1.23 -4.42
C ILE A 90 -0.40 -0.87 -3.33
N GLY A 91 -1.05 0.29 -3.46
CA GLY A 91 -2.14 0.68 -2.58
C GLY A 91 -3.29 -0.34 -2.51
N LYS A 92 -3.52 -1.13 -3.56
CA LYS A 92 -4.57 -2.18 -3.55
C LYS A 92 -4.24 -3.28 -2.56
N SER A 93 -3.00 -3.75 -2.52
CA SER A 93 -2.56 -4.80 -1.60
C SER A 93 -2.60 -4.30 -0.14
N MET A 94 -2.24 -3.03 0.09
CA MET A 94 -2.40 -2.38 1.40
C MET A 94 -3.89 -2.33 1.83
N THR A 95 -4.78 -1.90 0.94
CA THR A 95 -6.23 -1.87 1.20
C THR A 95 -6.80 -3.26 1.44
N ALA A 96 -6.43 -4.26 0.63
CA ALA A 96 -6.86 -5.65 0.82
C ALA A 96 -6.42 -6.21 2.18
N THR A 97 -5.18 -5.90 2.60
CA THR A 97 -4.67 -6.28 3.92
C THR A 97 -5.46 -5.61 5.04
N MET A 98 -5.76 -4.32 4.93
CA MET A 98 -6.59 -3.61 5.90
C MET A 98 -8.00 -4.23 6.01
N ILE A 99 -8.62 -4.59 4.88
CA ILE A 99 -9.92 -5.28 4.87
C ILE A 99 -9.83 -6.65 5.52
N ALA A 100 -8.79 -7.44 5.22
CA ALA A 100 -8.56 -8.73 5.87
C ALA A 100 -8.49 -8.59 7.40
N ARG A 101 -7.76 -7.57 7.91
CA ARG A 101 -7.70 -7.28 9.35
C ARG A 101 -9.05 -6.90 9.96
N LEU A 102 -9.95 -6.28 9.18
CA LEU A 102 -11.32 -5.97 9.64
C LEU A 102 -12.20 -7.22 9.64
N VAL A 103 -12.01 -8.13 8.68
CA VAL A 103 -12.69 -9.43 8.65
C VAL A 103 -12.26 -10.31 9.81
N GLU A 104 -10.96 -10.39 10.10
CA GLU A 104 -10.44 -11.12 11.28
C GLU A 104 -10.96 -10.60 12.62
N ARG A 105 -11.43 -9.35 12.66
CA ARG A 105 -12.01 -8.70 13.84
C ARG A 105 -13.53 -8.77 13.87
N ASP A 106 -14.14 -9.54 12.96
CA ASP A 106 -15.59 -9.65 12.77
C ASP A 106 -16.31 -8.31 12.51
N VAL A 107 -15.58 -7.29 12.03
CA VAL A 107 -16.14 -5.98 11.65
C VAL A 107 -16.70 -6.02 10.23
N LEU A 108 -16.07 -6.79 9.35
CA LEU A 108 -16.52 -7.07 7.99
C LEU A 108 -16.61 -8.58 7.77
N SER A 109 -17.29 -8.98 6.71
CA SER A 109 -17.26 -10.37 6.24
C SER A 109 -16.90 -10.43 4.77
N TRP A 110 -16.18 -11.48 4.36
CA TRP A 110 -15.83 -11.71 2.95
C TRP A 110 -17.06 -11.83 2.05
N ASP A 111 -18.17 -12.36 2.59
CA ASP A 111 -19.45 -12.52 1.89
C ASP A 111 -20.35 -11.26 1.95
N LEU A 112 -19.90 -10.17 2.58
CA LEU A 112 -20.63 -8.91 2.55
C LEU A 112 -20.80 -8.46 1.10
N THR A 113 -22.06 -8.36 0.67
CA THR A 113 -22.37 -7.94 -0.69
C THR A 113 -22.43 -6.42 -0.82
N ILE A 114 -22.09 -5.91 -1.99
CA ILE A 114 -22.17 -4.49 -2.32
C ILE A 114 -23.61 -3.99 -2.29
N GLY A 115 -24.58 -4.83 -2.65
CA GLY A 115 -26.00 -4.51 -2.49
C GLY A 115 -26.38 -4.26 -1.03
N LYS A 116 -25.91 -5.11 -0.09
CA LYS A 116 -26.17 -4.91 1.35
C LYS A 116 -25.48 -3.65 1.88
N ALA A 117 -24.27 -3.38 1.41
CA ALA A 117 -23.42 -2.35 1.97
C ALA A 117 -23.70 -0.94 1.41
N LEU A 118 -23.96 -0.84 0.10
CA LEU A 118 -24.12 0.42 -0.62
C LEU A 118 -25.50 0.59 -1.27
N GLY A 119 -26.34 -0.43 -1.34
CA GLY A 119 -27.61 -0.37 -2.08
C GLY A 119 -28.58 0.70 -1.59
N ALA A 120 -28.56 1.03 -0.29
CA ALA A 120 -29.36 2.14 0.25
C ALA A 120 -28.78 3.52 -0.11
N VAL A 121 -27.46 3.62 -0.31
CA VAL A 121 -26.73 4.85 -0.64
C VAL A 121 -26.71 5.11 -2.14
N ILE A 122 -26.74 4.04 -2.94
CA ILE A 122 -26.67 4.02 -4.41
C ILE A 122 -27.84 3.15 -4.93
N PRO A 123 -29.09 3.63 -4.82
CA PRO A 123 -30.25 2.87 -5.26
C PRO A 123 -30.22 2.55 -6.77
N GLU A 124 -29.59 3.40 -7.58
CA GLU A 124 -29.41 3.29 -9.02
C GLU A 124 -28.36 2.27 -9.48
N MET A 125 -27.68 1.59 -8.55
CA MET A 125 -26.69 0.55 -8.87
C MET A 125 -27.28 -0.55 -9.76
N ASP A 126 -26.52 -0.98 -10.76
CA ASP A 126 -26.88 -2.10 -11.63
C ASP A 126 -27.08 -3.38 -10.81
N ASP A 127 -28.17 -4.10 -11.11
CA ASP A 127 -28.58 -5.27 -10.34
C ASP A 127 -27.51 -6.38 -10.32
N ALA A 128 -26.68 -6.47 -11.35
CA ALA A 128 -25.58 -7.44 -11.41
C ALA A 128 -24.55 -7.22 -10.28
N TYR A 129 -24.38 -5.99 -9.78
CA TYR A 129 -23.44 -5.71 -8.69
C TYR A 129 -24.03 -5.98 -7.30
N ARG A 130 -25.36 -6.14 -7.15
CA ARG A 130 -25.97 -6.30 -5.82
C ARG A 130 -25.50 -7.55 -5.08
N SER A 131 -25.19 -8.63 -5.83
CA SER A 131 -24.65 -9.88 -5.28
C SER A 131 -23.13 -9.96 -5.27
N VAL A 132 -22.42 -8.98 -5.82
CA VAL A 132 -20.95 -8.93 -5.77
C VAL A 132 -20.51 -8.81 -4.32
N THR A 133 -19.55 -9.63 -3.93
CA THR A 133 -18.98 -9.65 -2.57
C THR A 133 -17.71 -8.80 -2.49
N ILE A 134 -17.25 -8.52 -1.26
CA ILE A 134 -15.92 -7.92 -1.04
C ILE A 134 -14.83 -8.77 -1.71
N GLU A 135 -14.90 -10.09 -1.60
CA GLU A 135 -13.92 -11.00 -2.22
C GLU A 135 -13.91 -10.85 -3.76
N ASP A 136 -15.07 -10.71 -4.40
CA ASP A 136 -15.17 -10.48 -5.84
C ASP A 136 -14.52 -9.16 -6.27
N LEU A 137 -14.65 -8.10 -5.46
CA LEU A 137 -14.01 -6.81 -5.72
C LEU A 137 -12.48 -6.94 -5.63
N LEU A 138 -11.97 -7.54 -4.56
CA LEU A 138 -10.53 -7.65 -4.30
C LEU A 138 -9.82 -8.64 -5.24
N SER A 139 -10.56 -9.63 -5.76
CA SER A 139 -10.06 -10.60 -6.74
C SER A 139 -10.21 -10.15 -8.19
N HIS A 140 -10.70 -8.92 -8.44
CA HIS A 140 -10.95 -8.39 -9.78
C HIS A 140 -11.92 -9.25 -10.60
N ARG A 141 -12.95 -9.81 -9.94
CA ARG A 141 -13.98 -10.65 -10.56
C ARG A 141 -15.39 -10.07 -10.42
N SER A 142 -15.52 -8.80 -10.03
CA SER A 142 -16.81 -8.13 -9.87
C SER A 142 -17.48 -7.71 -11.19
N GLY A 143 -16.76 -7.75 -12.32
CA GLY A 143 -17.25 -7.22 -13.60
C GLY A 143 -17.12 -5.70 -13.75
N LEU A 144 -16.58 -5.01 -12.73
CA LEU A 144 -16.33 -3.57 -12.78
C LEU A 144 -15.45 -3.17 -13.96
N VAL A 145 -15.78 -2.04 -14.57
CA VAL A 145 -15.00 -1.50 -15.69
C VAL A 145 -13.58 -1.11 -15.28
N GLY A 146 -12.61 -1.35 -16.16
CA GLY A 146 -11.20 -1.04 -15.90
C GLY A 146 -10.89 0.47 -15.87
N ALA A 147 -11.54 1.22 -16.75
CA ALA A 147 -11.46 2.68 -16.85
C ALA A 147 -12.85 3.28 -16.59
N MET A 148 -12.93 4.19 -15.63
CA MET A 148 -14.12 5.00 -15.37
C MET A 148 -14.14 6.16 -16.36
N THR A 149 -15.30 6.52 -16.89
CA THR A 149 -15.43 7.36 -18.08
C THR A 149 -15.91 8.77 -17.77
N ALA A 150 -16.69 8.98 -16.71
CA ALA A 150 -17.33 10.26 -16.40
C ALA A 150 -16.55 11.12 -15.39
N LEU A 151 -15.92 10.54 -14.37
CA LEU A 151 -15.10 11.31 -13.42
C LEU A 151 -13.71 11.63 -13.94
N ASP A 152 -13.29 10.98 -15.03
CA ASP A 152 -11.98 11.08 -15.64
C ASP A 152 -10.88 11.27 -14.58
N ILE A 153 -10.68 10.20 -13.80
CA ILE A 153 -9.96 10.26 -12.52
C ILE A 153 -8.50 10.76 -12.66
N TRP A 154 -7.99 10.82 -13.90
CA TRP A 154 -6.64 11.24 -14.26
C TRP A 154 -6.56 12.66 -14.82
N ASP A 155 -7.68 13.29 -15.18
CA ASP A 155 -7.77 14.63 -15.79
C ASP A 155 -7.59 15.80 -14.80
N GLY A 156 -7.09 15.53 -13.60
CA GLY A 156 -6.83 16.58 -12.61
C GLY A 156 -8.07 17.07 -11.86
N ASN A 157 -9.29 16.67 -12.26
CA ASN A 157 -10.54 17.20 -11.69
C ASN A 157 -10.75 16.77 -10.23
N LEU A 158 -10.49 15.50 -9.91
CA LEU A 158 -10.55 15.01 -8.53
C LEU A 158 -9.53 15.72 -7.63
N TRP A 159 -8.32 15.96 -8.14
CA TRP A 159 -7.22 16.60 -7.40
C TRP A 159 -7.49 18.07 -7.08
N ARG A 160 -8.31 18.73 -7.88
CA ARG A 160 -8.73 20.13 -7.72
C ARG A 160 -10.06 20.29 -6.99
N SER A 161 -10.73 19.18 -6.65
CA SER A 161 -12.02 19.22 -5.99
C SER A 161 -11.91 19.69 -4.53
N THR A 162 -12.91 20.42 -4.07
CA THR A 162 -13.05 20.84 -2.67
C THR A 162 -13.82 19.82 -1.82
N LYS A 163 -14.37 18.77 -2.45
CA LYS A 163 -15.06 17.68 -1.75
C LYS A 163 -14.12 16.95 -0.80
N THR A 164 -14.69 16.42 0.28
CA THR A 164 -13.96 15.51 1.16
C THR A 164 -13.56 14.24 0.40
N LYS A 165 -12.51 13.57 0.88
CA LYS A 165 -12.08 12.30 0.27
C LYS A 165 -13.18 11.25 0.28
N ALA A 166 -14.03 11.23 1.32
CA ALA A 166 -15.14 10.29 1.42
C ALA A 166 -16.23 10.55 0.36
N GLU A 167 -16.57 11.82 0.12
CA GLU A 167 -17.50 12.20 -0.95
C GLU A 167 -16.94 11.83 -2.32
N LEU A 168 -15.66 12.11 -2.59
CA LEU A 168 -15.02 11.73 -3.86
C LEU A 168 -15.03 10.22 -4.09
N ARG A 169 -14.79 9.43 -3.05
CA ARG A 169 -14.85 7.96 -3.14
C ARG A 169 -16.26 7.46 -3.37
N LEU A 170 -17.26 8.09 -2.77
CA LEU A 170 -18.66 7.75 -3.00
C LEU A 170 -19.08 8.10 -4.43
N ASP A 171 -18.67 9.27 -4.95
CA ASP A 171 -18.90 9.62 -6.36
C ASP A 171 -18.29 8.57 -7.29
N ILE A 172 -17.06 8.13 -6.98
CA ILE A 172 -16.39 7.07 -7.73
C ILE A 172 -17.17 5.75 -7.67
N ALA A 173 -17.62 5.34 -6.49
CA ALA A 173 -18.40 4.12 -6.33
C ALA A 173 -19.73 4.21 -7.09
N LYS A 174 -20.42 5.36 -7.05
CA LYS A 174 -21.68 5.60 -7.77
C LYS A 174 -21.50 5.46 -9.28
N GLU A 175 -20.49 6.11 -9.84
CA GLU A 175 -20.21 5.97 -11.27
C GLU A 175 -19.88 4.51 -11.62
N ALA A 176 -18.97 3.89 -10.88
CA ALA A 176 -18.52 2.54 -11.18
C ALA A 176 -19.65 1.49 -11.11
N LEU A 177 -20.56 1.63 -10.14
CA LEU A 177 -21.65 0.68 -9.90
C LEU A 177 -22.91 0.94 -10.74
N THR A 178 -22.96 2.04 -11.49
CA THR A 178 -24.06 2.34 -12.44
C THR A 178 -23.71 1.99 -13.88
N ILE A 179 -22.43 1.78 -14.17
CA ILE A 179 -21.98 1.31 -15.48
C ILE A 179 -22.21 -0.21 -15.58
N ILE A 180 -22.91 -0.63 -16.63
CA ILE A 180 -23.15 -2.05 -16.94
C ILE A 180 -21.82 -2.83 -16.88
N PRO A 181 -21.75 -3.96 -16.16
CA PRO A 181 -20.53 -4.75 -16.04
C PRO A 181 -19.93 -5.11 -17.40
N GLN A 182 -18.61 -5.01 -17.53
CA GLN A 182 -17.89 -5.47 -18.73
C GLN A 182 -18.05 -6.98 -18.95
N ALA A 183 -18.28 -7.71 -17.87
CA ALA A 183 -18.64 -9.11 -17.88
C ALA A 183 -19.44 -9.45 -16.63
N GLN A 184 -20.17 -10.55 -16.70
CA GLN A 184 -20.88 -11.07 -15.53
C GLN A 184 -19.92 -11.33 -14.37
N PRO A 185 -20.30 -10.97 -13.12
CA PRO A 185 -19.48 -11.25 -11.95
C PRO A 185 -19.08 -12.72 -11.87
N ARG A 186 -17.87 -12.96 -11.37
CA ARG A 186 -17.23 -14.28 -11.19
C ARG A 186 -16.92 -15.06 -12.46
N VAL A 187 -17.27 -14.57 -13.65
CA VAL A 187 -16.98 -15.29 -14.91
C VAL A 187 -15.54 -15.09 -15.37
N VAL A 188 -15.04 -13.85 -15.33
CA VAL A 188 -13.74 -13.47 -15.88
C VAL A 188 -13.00 -12.51 -14.94
N PHE A 189 -11.67 -12.58 -14.96
CA PHE A 189 -10.80 -11.62 -14.29
C PHE A 189 -10.70 -10.34 -15.12
N HIS A 190 -11.03 -9.20 -14.53
CA HIS A 190 -10.88 -7.88 -15.14
C HIS A 190 -10.30 -6.90 -14.14
N TYR A 191 -9.08 -6.44 -14.43
CA TYR A 191 -8.42 -5.45 -13.59
C TYR A 191 -9.19 -4.13 -13.58
N SER A 192 -9.51 -3.62 -12.39
CA SER A 192 -10.26 -2.37 -12.20
C SER A 192 -9.71 -1.57 -11.03
N ASN A 193 -9.50 -0.27 -11.25
CA ASN A 193 -9.15 0.68 -10.19
C ASN A 193 -10.36 1.00 -9.29
N ALA A 194 -11.58 0.90 -9.82
CA ALA A 194 -12.81 1.18 -9.07
C ALA A 194 -13.04 0.17 -7.93
N GLY A 195 -12.57 -1.08 -8.07
CA GLY A 195 -12.76 -2.11 -7.05
C GLY A 195 -12.11 -1.76 -5.70
N ALA A 196 -10.90 -1.20 -5.72
CA ALA A 196 -10.22 -0.76 -4.50
C ALA A 196 -10.86 0.50 -3.88
N THR A 197 -11.30 1.44 -4.72
CA THR A 197 -11.94 2.70 -4.28
C THR A 197 -13.37 2.49 -3.79
N SER A 198 -14.05 1.46 -4.28
CA SER A 198 -15.38 1.07 -3.83
C SER A 198 -15.34 0.14 -2.63
N SER A 199 -14.17 -0.09 -2.02
CA SER A 199 -14.06 -0.96 -0.84
C SER A 199 -14.62 -0.29 0.43
N PRO A 200 -14.98 -1.07 1.48
CA PRO A 200 -15.59 -0.51 2.68
C PRO A 200 -14.75 0.56 3.38
N THR A 201 -13.42 0.45 3.30
CA THR A 201 -12.48 1.38 3.94
C THR A 201 -12.46 2.78 3.31
N SER A 202 -13.10 2.94 2.16
CA SER A 202 -13.28 4.22 1.48
C SER A 202 -14.65 4.87 1.71
N TRP A 203 -15.56 4.23 2.45
CA TRP A 203 -16.93 4.74 2.62
C TRP A 203 -17.10 5.64 3.86
N PRO A 204 -17.95 6.69 3.78
CA PRO A 204 -18.14 7.65 4.87
C PRO A 204 -18.71 7.05 6.16
N ASN A 205 -19.44 5.93 6.09
CA ASN A 205 -20.13 5.29 7.23
C ASN A 205 -19.91 3.78 7.29
N ALA A 206 -18.71 3.27 7.00
CA ALA A 206 -18.41 1.86 7.25
C ALA A 206 -18.80 1.55 8.71
N PRO A 207 -19.59 0.48 8.97
CA PRO A 207 -20.11 0.21 10.31
C PRO A 207 -18.93 -0.07 11.25
N LEU A 208 -18.46 0.98 11.92
CA LEU A 208 -17.61 0.91 13.10
C LEU A 208 -18.54 0.82 14.32
N GLU A 209 -19.52 -0.08 14.28
CA GLU A 209 -20.16 -0.47 15.52
C GLU A 209 -19.19 -1.42 16.22
N SER A 210 -18.60 -0.93 17.30
CA SER A 210 -17.93 -1.78 18.28
C SER A 210 -18.92 -2.86 18.75
N PRO A 211 -18.57 -4.16 18.71
CA PRO A 211 -19.30 -5.13 19.51
C PRO A 211 -19.22 -4.66 20.96
N GLY A 212 -20.38 -4.54 21.60
CA GLY A 212 -20.52 -4.12 22.99
C GLY A 212 -19.67 -4.94 23.96
N ALA A 213 -19.47 -4.34 25.13
CA ALA A 213 -18.80 -4.89 26.31
C ALA A 213 -19.24 -6.31 26.70
#